data_AF-A0A8C9DK29-F1
#
_entry.id   AF-A0A8C9DK29-F1
#
_cell.length_a   1.000
_cell.length_b   1.000
_cell.length_c   1.000
_cell.angle_alpha   90.00
_cell.angle_beta   90.00
_cell.angle_gamma   90.00
#
_symmetry.space_group_name_H-M   'P 1'
#
loop_
_entity.id
_entity.type
_entity.pdbx_description
1 polymer ?
#
loop_
_entity_poly.entity_id
_entity_poly.type
_entity_poly.pdbx_seq_one_letter_code
_entity_poly.pdbx_strand_id
1 'polypeptide(L)'
;MSSVCDVSFLQKLCITMMTPCGLLTDRQWPVPLKSISVSLSINEFVAGVSATLNYENEQEVPLEAAFIFPMDEDSAVYSFEALVDGKKIVAELQDKIKAHTIYENAISQGHQAFLLEEDVSSRDVFSCNVGNLQPGAKVALTLRYVQELSLEADGALRFVLPTVLNPRYKLPGCSQDSCLNRKTPIVPLEDLPYTLSMVATITSQHGIEKVQSNCPLSPTEYLGDDKTSAQVSLADGHKYDRDVELLIYYSEVHTPSVAVEMGMPEMKPGCLLADPFAMVSFYPNIPEAQPPNTCGEFIFLMDRSGSMESFLSSQSKSQPRIEAAKETLILLLKSLPVGCYFNIYGFGSTYEAFFPESVEYTQQTMEEALGRVKHIRADLGGTEILAPLQNIYRAPSIPGHPLQLFIFTDGEVSDTFTVIKEVEINRQKHR
;
A
#
# COMPACT_ATOMS: atom_id res chain seq x y z
N MET A 1 -20.40 -10.88 8.36
CA MET A 1 -19.29 -11.84 8.39
C MET A 1 -18.66 -11.85 7.01
N SER A 2 -17.81 -10.87 6.78
CA SER A 2 -16.93 -10.74 5.63
C SER A 2 -15.55 -10.61 6.24
N SER A 3 -14.90 -11.75 6.48
CA SER A 3 -13.49 -11.75 6.78
C SER A 3 -12.78 -11.34 5.51
N VAL A 4 -12.18 -10.15 5.57
CA VAL A 4 -11.31 -9.66 4.53
C VAL A 4 -10.08 -10.57 4.60
N CYS A 5 -9.95 -11.52 3.67
CA CYS A 5 -8.61 -11.89 3.22
C CYS A 5 -7.92 -10.56 2.93
N ASP A 6 -6.85 -10.25 3.65
CA ASP A 6 -6.21 -8.93 3.56
C ASP A 6 -5.41 -8.84 2.24
N VAL A 7 -6.16 -8.79 1.13
CA VAL A 7 -5.68 -8.61 -0.25
C VAL A 7 -4.89 -7.31 -0.33
N SER A 8 -5.24 -6.32 0.50
CA SER A 8 -4.54 -5.04 0.64
C SER A 8 -3.06 -5.20 1.03
N PHE A 9 -2.72 -6.21 1.83
CA PHE A 9 -1.34 -6.49 2.22
C PHE A 9 -0.51 -7.05 1.05
N LEU A 10 -1.08 -7.95 0.25
CA LEU A 10 -0.41 -8.53 -0.92
C LEU A 10 -0.20 -7.50 -2.06
N GLN A 11 -1.13 -6.54 -2.21
CA GLN A 11 -0.98 -5.43 -3.15
C GLN A 11 0.09 -4.42 -2.72
N LYS A 12 0.12 -4.06 -1.42
CA LYS A 12 1.21 -3.23 -0.86
C LYS A 12 2.59 -3.85 -1.08
N LEU A 13 2.69 -5.18 -1.00
CA LEU A 13 3.92 -5.92 -1.29
C LEU A 13 4.33 -5.85 -2.78
N CYS A 14 3.38 -5.81 -3.72
CA CYS A 14 3.70 -5.82 -5.16
C CYS A 14 4.06 -4.44 -5.74
N ILE A 15 3.48 -3.37 -5.19
CA ILE A 15 3.75 -1.97 -5.56
C ILE A 15 5.24 -1.59 -5.39
N THR A 16 5.97 -2.36 -4.58
CA THR A 16 7.15 -1.89 -3.88
C THR A 16 8.49 -2.05 -4.64
N MET A 17 8.57 -2.90 -5.67
CA MET A 17 9.89 -3.42 -6.09
C MET A 17 10.29 -3.23 -7.55
N MET A 18 9.37 -3.05 -8.50
CA MET A 18 9.75 -3.03 -9.93
C MET A 18 9.85 -1.66 -10.59
N THR A 19 9.27 -0.60 -10.01
CA THR A 19 9.24 0.71 -10.67
C THR A 19 9.69 1.81 -9.72
N PRO A 20 10.74 2.58 -10.05
CA PRO A 20 11.04 3.77 -9.27
C PRO A 20 9.79 4.67 -9.24
N CYS A 21 9.40 5.15 -8.06
CA CYS A 21 8.24 6.01 -7.87
C CYS A 21 8.69 7.48 -7.82
N GLY A 22 7.75 8.41 -8.01
CA GLY A 22 8.00 9.83 -8.08
C GLY A 22 8.19 10.34 -9.50
N LEU A 23 8.80 11.52 -9.64
CA LEU A 23 9.09 12.12 -10.95
C LEU A 23 10.39 11.55 -11.51
N LEU A 24 10.30 10.85 -12.64
CA LEU A 24 11.39 10.12 -13.26
C LEU A 24 11.67 10.63 -14.67
N THR A 25 12.92 10.60 -15.09
CA THR A 25 13.29 10.87 -16.48
C THR A 25 13.01 9.69 -17.41
N ASP A 26 13.10 9.89 -18.72
CA ASP A 26 13.12 8.86 -19.77
C ASP A 26 14.01 7.64 -19.45
N ARG A 27 15.16 7.88 -18.82
CA ARG A 27 16.14 6.88 -18.37
C ARG A 27 15.86 6.31 -16.97
N GLN A 28 14.68 6.58 -16.39
CA GLN A 28 14.27 6.21 -15.04
C GLN A 28 15.11 6.84 -13.91
N TRP A 29 15.72 8.01 -14.15
CA TRP A 29 16.45 8.71 -13.10
C TRP A 29 15.49 9.60 -12.29
N PRO A 30 15.54 9.59 -10.95
CA PRO A 30 14.67 10.43 -10.15
C PRO A 30 15.06 11.91 -10.28
N VAL A 31 14.07 12.76 -10.53
CA VAL A 31 14.21 14.22 -10.47
C VAL A 31 14.22 14.63 -8.98
N PRO A 32 15.12 15.54 -8.54
CA PRO A 32 15.21 15.95 -7.15
C PRO A 32 13.89 16.53 -6.61
N LEU A 33 13.32 15.85 -5.63
CA LEU A 33 12.21 16.34 -4.82
C LEU A 33 12.72 17.38 -3.80
N LYS A 34 11.99 18.49 -3.66
CA LYS A 34 12.29 19.65 -2.81
C LYS A 34 11.37 19.80 -1.62
N SER A 35 10.09 19.46 -1.78
CA SER A 35 9.17 19.42 -0.65
C SER A 35 7.93 18.60 -0.95
N ILE A 36 7.33 18.08 0.12
CA ILE A 36 6.03 17.41 0.12
C ILE A 36 5.13 18.18 1.08
N SER A 37 3.94 18.54 0.62
CA SER A 37 2.88 19.11 1.45
C SER A 37 1.65 18.25 1.33
N VAL A 38 1.18 17.70 2.44
CA VAL A 38 -0.03 16.87 2.50
C VAL A 38 -1.08 17.55 3.36
N SER A 39 -2.26 17.72 2.81
CA SER A 39 -3.45 18.15 3.55
C SER A 39 -4.44 17.00 3.55
N LEU A 40 -4.80 16.56 4.75
CA LEU A 40 -5.72 15.46 5.00
C LEU A 40 -7.00 16.03 5.62
N SER A 41 -8.15 15.68 5.06
CA SER A 41 -9.47 15.95 5.62
C SER A 41 -10.13 14.62 5.93
N ILE A 42 -10.33 14.30 7.20
CA ILE A 42 -11.04 13.10 7.63
C ILE A 42 -12.42 13.52 8.09
N ASN A 43 -13.43 12.98 7.41
CA ASN A 43 -14.83 13.23 7.70
C ASN A 43 -15.47 11.88 8.00
N GLU A 44 -15.78 11.63 9.27
CA GLU A 44 -16.19 10.31 9.77
C GLU A 44 -15.20 9.20 9.39
N PHE A 45 -15.57 8.34 8.44
CA PHE A 45 -14.81 7.18 7.97
C PHE A 45 -14.20 7.41 6.59
N VAL A 46 -14.20 8.63 6.07
CA VAL A 46 -13.66 8.94 4.74
C VAL A 46 -12.52 9.93 4.86
N ALA A 47 -11.38 9.61 4.26
CA ALA A 47 -10.23 10.49 4.14
C ALA A 47 -10.18 11.10 2.74
N GLY A 48 -10.20 12.43 2.67
CA GLY A 48 -9.80 13.20 1.49
C GLY A 48 -8.35 13.65 1.64
N VAL A 49 -7.51 13.29 0.66
CA VAL A 49 -6.09 13.62 0.67
C VAL A 49 -5.77 14.56 -0.48
N SER A 50 -5.01 15.62 -0.19
CA SER A 50 -4.40 16.50 -1.18
C SER A 50 -2.89 16.54 -0.94
N ALA A 51 -2.13 15.90 -1.82
CA ALA A 51 -0.68 15.83 -1.74
C ALA A 51 -0.05 16.68 -2.86
N THR A 52 0.79 17.63 -2.49
CA THR A 52 1.56 18.46 -3.42
C THR A 52 3.06 18.15 -3.28
N LEU A 53 3.67 17.71 -4.38
CA LEU A 53 5.08 17.36 -4.47
C LEU A 53 5.79 18.38 -5.37
N ASN A 54 6.83 19.02 -4.83
CA ASN A 54 7.61 20.03 -5.54
C ASN A 54 8.95 19.46 -6.00
N TYR A 55 9.22 19.55 -7.29
CA TYR A 55 10.44 19.08 -7.95
C TYR A 55 11.16 20.23 -8.65
N GLU A 56 12.46 20.06 -8.88
CA GLU A 56 13.27 21.02 -9.63
C GLU A 56 14.24 20.29 -10.56
N ASN A 57 14.30 20.72 -11.82
CA ASN A 57 15.31 20.26 -12.75
C ASN A 57 16.64 20.97 -12.45
N GLU A 58 17.53 20.33 -11.68
CA GLU A 58 18.86 20.85 -11.38
C GLU A 58 19.90 20.62 -12.49
N GLN A 59 19.53 19.93 -13.58
CA GLN A 59 20.44 19.64 -14.68
C GLN A 59 20.55 20.83 -15.63
N GLU A 60 21.69 20.95 -16.32
CA GLU A 60 21.91 21.96 -17.37
C GLU A 60 21.22 21.59 -18.71
N VAL A 61 20.53 20.45 -18.76
CA VAL A 61 19.85 19.94 -19.95
C VAL A 61 18.34 19.76 -19.71
N PRO A 62 17.51 19.91 -20.75
CA PRO A 62 16.09 19.60 -20.67
C PRO A 62 15.86 18.12 -20.33
N LEU A 63 14.87 17.84 -19.48
CA LEU A 63 14.51 16.51 -19.03
C LEU A 63 13.07 16.18 -19.40
N GLU A 64 12.86 15.11 -20.17
CA GLU A 64 11.53 14.53 -20.30
C GLU A 64 11.22 13.68 -19.07
N ALA A 65 10.10 13.95 -18.41
CA ALA A 65 9.77 13.33 -17.14
C ALA A 65 8.34 12.78 -17.05
N ALA A 66 8.19 11.63 -16.39
CA ALA A 66 6.93 11.01 -16.04
C ALA A 66 6.83 10.85 -14.52
N PHE A 67 5.67 11.15 -13.96
CA PHE A 67 5.36 10.97 -12.56
C PHE A 67 4.65 9.63 -12.35
N ILE A 68 5.29 8.75 -11.57
CA ILE A 68 4.75 7.44 -11.23
C ILE A 68 4.39 7.45 -9.75
N PHE A 69 3.16 7.09 -9.41
CA PHE A 69 2.73 6.99 -8.03
C PHE A 69 1.76 5.83 -7.87
N PRO A 70 1.93 5.00 -6.83
CA PRO A 70 0.97 3.97 -6.53
C PRO A 70 -0.12 4.47 -5.58
N MET A 71 -1.27 3.81 -5.65
CA MET A 71 -2.48 4.10 -4.91
C MET A 71 -3.06 2.79 -4.38
N ASP A 72 -3.62 2.82 -3.17
CA ASP A 72 -4.39 1.69 -2.65
C ASP A 72 -5.63 1.45 -3.54
N GLU A 73 -6.05 0.20 -3.74
CA GLU A 73 -7.23 -0.17 -4.55
C GLU A 73 -8.53 0.48 -4.02
N ASP A 74 -8.62 0.68 -2.71
CA ASP A 74 -9.75 1.34 -2.05
C ASP A 74 -9.68 2.88 -2.15
N SER A 75 -8.73 3.43 -2.90
CA SER A 75 -8.57 4.86 -3.14
C SER A 75 -9.03 5.27 -4.54
N ALA A 76 -9.77 6.38 -4.62
CA ALA A 76 -10.20 6.96 -5.88
C ALA A 76 -9.51 8.31 -6.12
N VAL A 77 -8.64 8.38 -7.14
CA VAL A 77 -8.05 9.63 -7.62
C VAL A 77 -9.10 10.41 -8.40
N TYR A 78 -9.38 11.65 -7.99
CA TYR A 78 -10.38 12.50 -8.66
C TYR A 78 -9.80 13.80 -9.23
N SER A 79 -8.56 14.16 -8.87
CA SER A 79 -7.91 15.34 -9.41
C SER A 79 -6.40 15.17 -9.46
N PHE A 80 -5.82 15.57 -10.59
CA PHE A 80 -4.39 15.69 -10.76
C PHE A 80 -4.08 17.01 -11.47
N GLU A 81 -3.15 17.77 -10.91
CA GLU A 81 -2.72 19.06 -11.44
C GLU A 81 -1.19 19.13 -11.48
N ALA A 82 -0.63 19.61 -12.58
CA ALA A 82 0.80 19.87 -12.71
C ALA A 82 1.03 21.35 -13.01
N LEU A 83 1.75 22.05 -12.14
CA LEU A 83 2.19 23.42 -12.36
C LEU A 83 3.66 23.38 -12.82
N VAL A 84 3.91 23.63 -14.10
CA VAL A 84 5.24 23.63 -14.71
C VAL A 84 5.55 25.02 -15.22
N ASP A 85 6.57 25.68 -14.67
CA ASP A 85 7.00 27.05 -15.06
C ASP A 85 5.84 28.06 -15.16
N GLY A 86 4.91 28.00 -14.19
CA GLY A 86 3.75 28.89 -14.11
C GLY A 86 2.57 28.50 -15.00
N LYS A 87 2.69 27.45 -15.82
CA LYS A 87 1.57 26.88 -16.58
C LYS A 87 0.90 25.79 -15.75
N LYS A 88 -0.39 25.96 -15.47
CA LYS A 88 -1.21 24.96 -14.78
C LYS A 88 -1.82 24.00 -15.81
N ILE A 89 -1.45 22.73 -15.72
CA ILE A 89 -2.03 21.62 -16.46
C ILE A 89 -2.99 20.91 -15.49
N VAL A 90 -4.23 20.72 -15.91
CA VAL A 90 -5.25 20.01 -15.11
C VAL A 90 -5.66 18.78 -15.89
N ALA A 91 -5.57 17.61 -15.26
CA ALA A 91 -6.04 16.37 -15.86
C ALA A 91 -7.57 16.38 -15.94
N GLU A 92 -8.10 16.06 -17.11
CA GLU A 92 -9.53 15.88 -17.32
C GLU A 92 -9.85 14.39 -17.37
N LEU A 93 -10.71 13.93 -16.46
CA LEU A 93 -11.18 12.55 -16.42
C LEU A 93 -12.03 12.24 -17.65
N GLN A 94 -11.62 11.21 -18.39
CA GLN A 94 -12.25 10.76 -19.63
C GLN A 94 -12.30 9.23 -19.67
N ASP A 95 -13.23 8.65 -20.44
CA ASP A 95 -13.25 7.20 -20.68
C ASP A 95 -11.90 6.74 -21.28
N LYS A 96 -11.36 5.61 -20.80
CA LYS A 96 -10.02 5.09 -21.17
C LYS A 96 -9.75 5.12 -22.68
N ILE A 97 -10.67 4.59 -23.49
CA ILE A 97 -10.53 4.52 -24.96
C ILE A 97 -10.55 5.92 -25.59
N LYS A 98 -11.39 6.83 -25.08
CA LYS A 98 -11.48 8.20 -25.58
C LYS A 98 -10.21 8.97 -25.23
N ALA A 99 -9.71 8.84 -24.00
CA ALA A 99 -8.48 9.48 -23.53
C ALA A 99 -7.28 9.09 -24.40
N HIS A 100 -7.11 7.80 -24.70
CA HIS A 100 -6.06 7.30 -25.59
C HIS A 100 -6.18 7.88 -27.00
N THR A 101 -7.38 7.87 -27.57
CA THR A 101 -7.62 8.39 -28.92
C THR A 101 -7.30 9.89 -29.01
N ILE A 102 -7.67 10.67 -27.99
CA ILE A 102 -7.37 12.11 -27.93
C ILE A 102 -5.86 12.34 -27.81
N TYR A 103 -5.19 11.57 -26.95
CA TYR A 103 -3.75 11.64 -26.76
C TYR A 103 -2.97 11.34 -28.05
N GLU A 104 -3.24 10.21 -28.70
CA GLU A 104 -2.57 9.82 -29.94
C GLU A 104 -2.79 10.86 -31.06
N ASN A 105 -4.02 11.37 -31.20
CA ASN A 105 -4.33 12.41 -32.17
C ASN A 105 -3.55 13.71 -31.87
N ALA A 106 -3.46 14.13 -30.60
CA ALA A 106 -2.74 15.33 -30.21
C ALA A 106 -1.24 15.21 -30.52
N ILE A 107 -0.62 14.07 -30.20
CA ILE A 107 0.78 13.79 -30.54
C ILE A 107 0.99 13.77 -32.05
N SER A 108 0.10 13.14 -32.82
CA SER A 108 0.19 13.08 -34.29
C SER A 108 0.14 14.47 -34.96
N GLN A 109 -0.53 15.43 -34.29
CA GLN A 109 -0.64 16.82 -34.72
C GLN A 109 0.49 17.71 -34.21
N GLY A 110 1.45 17.16 -33.45
CA GLY A 110 2.58 17.89 -32.88
C GLY A 110 2.22 18.72 -31.64
N HIS A 111 1.06 18.48 -31.02
CA HIS A 111 0.70 19.11 -29.76
C HIS A 111 1.39 18.40 -28.58
N GLN A 112 1.71 19.16 -27.53
CA GLN A 112 2.15 18.59 -26.26
C GLN A 112 0.91 18.03 -25.53
N ALA A 113 0.86 16.71 -25.35
CA ALA A 113 -0.23 16.02 -24.69
C ALA A 113 0.28 15.23 -23.49
N PHE A 114 -0.58 15.06 -22.49
CA PHE A 114 -0.28 14.34 -21.25
C PHE A 114 -1.39 13.31 -21.02
N LEU A 115 -1.00 12.09 -20.68
CA LEU A 115 -1.90 11.00 -20.35
C LEU A 115 -1.59 10.55 -18.93
N LEU A 116 -2.63 10.44 -18.11
CA LEU A 116 -2.60 9.77 -16.81
C LEU A 116 -3.31 8.43 -17.01
N GLU A 117 -2.62 7.33 -16.73
CA GLU A 117 -3.21 5.99 -16.83
C GLU A 117 -2.74 5.05 -15.72
N GLU A 118 -3.60 4.07 -15.46
CA GLU A 118 -3.34 2.88 -14.66
C GLU A 118 -2.43 1.93 -15.46
N ASP A 119 -1.37 1.42 -14.82
CA ASP A 119 -0.43 0.49 -15.45
C ASP A 119 -1.12 -0.81 -15.89
N VAL A 120 -0.71 -1.33 -17.05
CA VAL A 120 -1.34 -2.52 -17.68
C VAL A 120 -1.09 -3.80 -16.87
N SER A 121 0.00 -3.85 -16.10
CA SER A 121 0.41 -5.00 -15.29
C SER A 121 0.04 -4.89 -13.81
N SER A 122 -0.25 -3.68 -13.32
CA SER A 122 -0.56 -3.40 -11.91
C SER A 122 -1.63 -2.32 -11.79
N ARG A 123 -2.81 -2.68 -11.26
CA ARG A 123 -3.94 -1.74 -11.09
C ARG A 123 -3.68 -0.59 -10.13
N ASP A 124 -2.67 -0.77 -9.30
CA ASP A 124 -2.40 0.09 -8.16
C ASP A 124 -1.31 1.12 -8.49
N VAL A 125 -0.82 1.19 -9.74
CA VAL A 125 0.23 2.13 -10.17
C VAL A 125 -0.31 3.08 -11.24
N PHE A 126 -0.19 4.37 -10.99
CA PHE A 126 -0.58 5.43 -11.91
C PHE A 126 0.66 6.11 -12.48
N SER A 127 0.65 6.37 -13.79
CA SER A 127 1.71 7.07 -14.50
C SER A 127 1.16 8.28 -15.23
N CYS A 128 1.81 9.44 -15.06
CA CYS A 128 1.48 10.69 -15.75
C CYS A 128 2.71 11.27 -16.43
N ASN A 129 2.67 11.43 -17.76
CA ASN A 129 3.73 12.18 -18.44
C ASN A 129 3.60 13.67 -18.07
N VAL A 130 4.68 14.28 -17.56
CA VAL A 130 4.76 15.72 -17.21
C VAL A 130 5.45 16.53 -18.33
N GLY A 131 6.08 15.84 -19.28
CA GLY A 131 6.71 16.38 -20.48
C GLY A 131 8.11 16.92 -20.25
N ASN A 132 8.52 17.85 -21.13
CA ASN A 132 9.88 18.36 -21.17
C ASN A 132 10.10 19.54 -20.20
N LEU A 133 10.85 19.28 -19.14
CA LEU A 133 11.27 20.22 -18.11
C LEU A 133 12.56 20.91 -18.49
N GLN A 134 12.53 22.23 -18.63
CA GLN A 134 13.73 23.02 -18.95
C GLN A 134 14.74 23.03 -17.77
N PRO A 135 16.03 23.31 -18.02
CA PRO A 135 17.00 23.54 -16.95
C PRO A 135 16.52 24.58 -15.94
N GLY A 136 16.53 24.26 -14.65
CA GLY A 136 16.04 25.12 -13.56
C GLY A 136 14.51 25.21 -13.45
N ALA A 137 13.75 24.48 -14.27
CA ALA A 137 12.29 24.48 -14.20
C ALA A 137 11.80 23.90 -12.88
N LYS A 138 10.75 24.52 -12.33
CA LYS A 138 10.09 24.07 -11.09
C LYS A 138 8.74 23.45 -11.43
N VAL A 139 8.49 22.31 -10.81
CA VAL A 139 7.28 21.52 -11.02
C VAL A 139 6.59 21.31 -9.69
N ALA A 140 5.32 21.68 -9.59
CA ALA A 140 4.47 21.29 -8.47
C ALA A 140 3.37 20.35 -8.98
N LEU A 141 3.40 19.10 -8.51
CA LEU A 141 2.40 18.08 -8.83
C LEU A 141 1.44 17.97 -7.65
N THR A 142 0.15 18.19 -7.89
CA THR A 142 -0.91 18.05 -6.88
C THR A 142 -1.80 16.89 -7.24
N LEU A 143 -1.82 15.89 -6.38
CA LEU A 143 -2.70 14.73 -6.46
C LEU A 143 -3.78 14.85 -5.40
N ARG A 144 -5.03 14.60 -5.77
CA ARG A 144 -6.13 14.47 -4.82
C ARG A 144 -6.89 13.17 -5.00
N TYR A 145 -7.11 12.50 -3.89
CA TYR A 145 -7.83 11.23 -3.84
C TYR A 145 -8.67 11.14 -2.58
N VAL A 146 -9.63 10.21 -2.59
CA VAL A 146 -10.44 9.84 -1.43
C VAL A 146 -10.25 8.37 -1.12
N GLN A 147 -10.36 8.00 0.15
CA GLN A 147 -10.25 6.63 0.63
C GLN A 147 -11.20 6.39 1.81
N GLU A 148 -11.83 5.21 1.86
CA GLU A 148 -12.56 4.76 3.04
C GLU A 148 -11.59 4.21 4.09
N LEU A 149 -11.78 4.61 5.35
CA LEU A 149 -10.93 4.22 6.47
C LEU A 149 -11.49 2.98 7.16
N SER A 150 -10.62 1.99 7.38
CA SER A 150 -10.97 0.78 8.11
C SER A 150 -10.97 1.02 9.62
N LEU A 151 -11.87 0.30 10.30
CA LEU A 151 -11.96 0.24 11.76
C LEU A 151 -11.17 -0.97 12.28
N GLU A 152 -10.17 -0.71 13.12
CA GLU A 152 -9.37 -1.73 13.78
C GLU A 152 -10.14 -2.40 14.93
N ALA A 153 -9.66 -3.58 15.35
CA ALA A 153 -10.30 -4.37 16.41
C ALA A 153 -10.36 -3.67 17.78
N ASP A 154 -9.46 -2.70 18.03
CA ASP A 154 -9.44 -1.87 19.23
C ASP A 154 -10.31 -0.60 19.11
N GLY A 155 -11.04 -0.43 18.00
CA GLY A 155 -11.90 0.70 17.72
C GLY A 155 -11.21 1.91 17.10
N ALA A 156 -9.94 1.80 16.70
CA ALA A 156 -9.23 2.87 16.01
C ALA A 156 -9.60 2.95 14.52
N LEU A 157 -9.89 4.14 14.01
CA LEU A 157 -9.86 4.40 12.58
C LEU A 157 -8.41 4.55 12.14
N ARG A 158 -8.01 3.77 11.13
CA ARG A 158 -6.65 3.77 10.63
C ARG A 158 -6.54 4.46 9.28
N PHE A 159 -5.69 5.49 9.21
CA PHE A 159 -5.22 6.10 7.97
C PHE A 159 -3.71 5.88 7.83
N VAL A 160 -3.26 5.54 6.62
CA VAL A 160 -1.84 5.36 6.30
C VAL A 160 -1.49 6.24 5.11
N LEU A 161 -0.55 7.17 5.32
CA LEU A 161 0.08 7.90 4.23
C LEU A 161 1.34 7.13 3.78
N PRO A 162 1.33 6.54 2.57
CA PRO A 162 2.40 5.65 2.15
C PRO A 162 3.69 6.41 1.82
N THR A 163 4.82 5.85 2.22
CA THR A 163 6.17 6.39 1.96
C THR A 163 6.52 6.51 0.49
N VAL A 164 5.79 5.79 -0.34
CA VAL A 164 5.98 5.66 -1.77
C VAL A 164 5.79 6.99 -2.53
N LEU A 165 5.16 7.98 -1.91
CA LEU A 165 5.13 9.37 -2.36
C LEU A 165 6.52 10.04 -2.31
N ASN A 166 7.52 9.39 -1.72
CA ASN A 166 8.91 9.84 -1.68
C ASN A 166 9.78 9.03 -2.66
N PRO A 167 10.26 9.64 -3.76
CA PRO A 167 11.06 8.98 -4.80
C PRO A 167 12.36 8.36 -4.30
N ARG A 168 12.86 8.79 -3.13
CA ARG A 168 14.12 8.30 -2.56
C ARG A 168 13.94 7.08 -1.68
N TYR A 169 12.72 6.77 -1.26
CA TYR A 169 12.45 5.64 -0.41
C TYR A 169 12.22 4.40 -1.27
N LYS A 170 13.28 3.61 -1.44
CA LYS A 170 13.14 2.19 -1.77
C LYS A 170 12.86 1.50 -0.45
N LEU A 171 11.71 0.84 -0.32
CA LEU A 171 11.49 -0.08 0.80
C LEU A 171 12.68 -1.07 0.84
N PRO A 172 13.15 -1.47 2.04
CA PRO A 172 14.28 -2.38 2.18
C PRO A 172 13.98 -3.70 1.47
N GLY A 173 14.46 -3.81 0.22
CA GLY A 173 13.76 -4.60 -0.79
C GLY A 173 14.49 -4.67 -2.13
N CYS A 174 14.61 -3.55 -2.85
CA CYS A 174 14.96 -3.63 -4.28
C CYS A 174 16.31 -4.30 -4.58
N SER A 175 16.26 -5.36 -5.38
CA SER A 175 17.42 -5.96 -6.04
C SER A 175 18.03 -4.96 -7.04
N GLN A 176 19.34 -4.73 -6.94
CA GLN A 176 20.11 -3.95 -7.91
C GLN A 176 20.52 -4.85 -9.09
N ASP A 177 19.61 -5.24 -9.96
CA ASP A 177 20.04 -5.90 -11.21
C ASP A 177 19.14 -5.53 -12.39
N SER A 178 19.22 -4.27 -12.82
CA SER A 178 19.51 -4.00 -14.23
C SER A 178 20.12 -2.61 -14.43
N CYS A 179 21.28 -2.62 -15.09
CA CYS A 179 21.95 -1.53 -15.78
C CYS A 179 22.60 -0.39 -14.94
N LEU A 180 23.89 -0.63 -14.68
CA LEU A 180 25.02 0.31 -14.52
C LEU A 180 25.36 0.75 -13.09
N ASN A 181 26.49 0.20 -12.63
CA ASN A 181 27.35 0.70 -11.55
C ASN A 181 27.38 2.24 -11.47
N ARG A 182 26.59 2.84 -10.57
CA ARG A 182 26.92 4.15 -10.01
C ARG A 182 26.20 4.40 -8.69
N LYS A 183 26.99 4.72 -7.67
CA LYS A 183 26.57 5.14 -6.34
C LYS A 183 25.49 6.22 -6.45
N THR A 184 24.23 5.90 -6.17
CA THR A 184 23.33 6.90 -5.60
C THR A 184 24.02 7.41 -4.33
N PRO A 185 24.26 8.72 -4.16
CA PRO A 185 24.80 9.21 -2.92
C PRO A 185 23.78 8.86 -1.84
N ILE A 186 24.14 7.90 -0.98
CA ILE A 186 23.48 7.70 0.31
C ILE A 186 23.85 8.96 1.09
N VAL A 187 23.02 9.99 0.94
CA VAL A 187 23.13 11.18 1.74
C VAL A 187 22.80 10.76 3.18
N PRO A 188 23.67 11.05 4.16
CA PRO A 188 23.36 10.78 5.56
C PRO A 188 21.97 11.30 5.91
N LEU A 189 21.26 10.61 6.79
CA LEU A 189 19.88 10.93 7.21
C LEU A 189 19.74 12.37 7.81
N GLU A 190 20.84 13.08 7.99
CA GLU A 190 20.95 14.44 8.52
C GLU A 190 20.93 15.52 7.42
N ASP A 191 21.11 15.15 6.14
CA ASP A 191 21.21 16.08 5.00
C ASP A 191 20.09 15.83 3.95
N LEU A 192 18.87 15.52 4.38
CA LEU A 192 17.74 15.37 3.44
C LEU A 192 17.42 16.73 2.79
N PRO A 193 17.45 16.86 1.45
CA PRO A 193 17.31 18.13 0.75
C PRO A 193 15.84 18.52 0.50
N TYR A 194 14.92 17.97 1.28
CA TYR A 194 13.49 18.25 1.15
C TYR A 194 12.81 18.42 2.49
N THR A 195 11.74 19.19 2.50
CA THR A 195 10.86 19.38 3.66
C THR A 195 9.56 18.60 3.49
N LEU A 196 9.00 18.14 4.60
CA LEU A 196 7.68 17.51 4.64
C LEU A 196 6.81 18.27 5.63
N SER A 197 5.60 18.61 5.19
CA SER A 197 4.53 19.09 6.05
C SER A 197 3.29 18.26 5.82
N MET A 198 2.65 17.82 6.89
CA MET A 198 1.35 17.17 6.85
C MET A 198 0.45 17.81 7.90
N VAL A 199 -0.76 18.20 7.47
CA VAL A 199 -1.81 18.70 8.35
C VAL A 199 -3.06 17.86 8.12
N ALA A 200 -3.60 17.33 9.20
CA ALA A 200 -4.84 16.56 9.21
C ALA A 200 -5.92 17.32 9.98
N THR A 201 -7.05 17.55 9.32
CA THR A 201 -8.26 18.07 9.92
C THR A 201 -9.25 16.92 10.02
N ILE A 202 -9.71 16.61 11.22
CA ILE A 202 -10.58 15.48 11.53
C ILE A 202 -11.92 16.05 12.02
N THR A 203 -13.01 15.56 11.45
CA THR A 203 -14.38 15.94 11.80
C THR A 203 -15.24 14.69 11.98
N SER A 204 -16.00 14.63 13.07
CA SER A 204 -16.93 13.54 13.36
C SER A 204 -18.16 14.03 14.14
N GLN A 205 -19.28 13.33 13.99
CA GLN A 205 -20.48 13.44 14.80
C GLN A 205 -20.25 12.98 16.25
N HIS A 206 -19.21 12.19 16.48
CA HIS A 206 -18.82 11.72 17.80
C HIS A 206 -17.59 12.50 18.30
N GLY A 207 -17.44 12.57 19.62
CA GLY A 207 -16.26 13.20 20.22
C GLY A 207 -14.99 12.45 19.83
N ILE A 208 -13.94 13.20 19.47
CA ILE A 208 -12.61 12.67 19.19
C ILE A 208 -11.88 12.54 20.53
N GLU A 209 -11.58 11.30 20.94
CA GLU A 209 -10.94 11.01 22.23
C GLU A 209 -9.44 11.23 22.19
N LYS A 210 -8.81 10.66 21.16
CA LYS A 210 -7.37 10.71 20.95
C LYS A 210 -7.03 10.48 19.48
N VAL A 211 -5.92 11.10 19.07
CA VAL A 211 -5.26 10.84 17.80
C VAL A 211 -3.84 10.39 18.11
N GLN A 212 -3.45 9.22 17.61
CA GLN A 212 -2.13 8.64 17.79
C GLN A 212 -1.46 8.47 16.44
N SER A 213 -0.14 8.43 16.45
CA SER A 213 0.65 8.14 15.26
C SER A 213 1.91 7.38 15.63
N ASN A 214 2.41 6.60 14.66
CA ASN A 214 3.76 6.04 14.72
C ASN A 214 4.86 7.12 14.54
N CYS A 215 4.48 8.35 14.20
CA CYS A 215 5.34 9.50 13.99
C CYS A 215 5.06 10.60 15.05
N PRO A 216 6.05 11.45 15.40
CA PRO A 216 5.82 12.58 16.29
C PRO A 216 4.83 13.58 15.67
N LEU A 217 3.78 13.91 16.43
CA LEU A 217 2.75 14.88 16.05
C LEU A 217 2.86 16.14 16.91
N SER A 218 2.37 17.26 16.38
CA SER A 218 2.02 18.43 17.20
C SER A 218 0.91 18.05 18.19
N PRO A 219 0.74 18.80 19.30
CA PRO A 219 -0.43 18.64 20.15
C PRO A 219 -1.72 18.72 19.33
N THR A 220 -2.67 17.84 19.61
CA THR A 220 -3.99 17.86 18.95
C THR A 220 -4.75 19.11 19.39
N GLU A 221 -5.10 19.95 18.41
CA GLU A 221 -5.86 21.17 18.62
C GLU A 221 -7.34 20.90 18.34
N TYR A 222 -8.17 20.94 19.38
CA TYR A 222 -9.62 20.80 19.23
C TYR A 222 -10.21 22.15 18.81
N LEU A 223 -11.00 22.16 17.73
CA LEU A 223 -11.58 23.37 17.15
C LEU A 223 -12.92 23.78 17.80
N GLY A 224 -13.42 22.97 18.75
CA GLY A 224 -14.65 23.21 19.50
C GLY A 224 -14.64 22.51 20.87
N ASP A 225 -15.49 22.97 21.79
CA ASP A 225 -15.62 22.44 23.16
C ASP A 225 -16.16 20.99 23.18
N ASP A 226 -16.93 20.63 22.16
CA ASP A 226 -17.53 19.32 21.94
C ASP A 226 -16.54 18.27 21.40
N LYS A 227 -15.33 18.69 21.03
CA LYS A 227 -14.26 17.85 20.48
C LYS A 227 -14.68 17.04 19.24
N THR A 228 -15.66 17.52 18.49
CA THR A 228 -16.12 16.91 17.22
C THR A 228 -15.18 17.25 16.06
N SER A 229 -14.35 18.28 16.21
CA SER A 229 -13.38 18.71 15.23
C SER A 229 -12.00 18.86 15.86
N ALA A 230 -10.99 18.28 15.23
CA ALA A 230 -9.60 18.34 15.69
C ALA A 230 -8.65 18.59 14.52
N GLN A 231 -7.56 19.30 14.78
CA GLN A 231 -6.46 19.47 13.86
C GLN A 231 -5.19 18.90 14.48
N VAL A 232 -4.42 18.18 13.67
CA VAL A 232 -3.12 17.66 14.07
C VAL A 232 -2.14 17.81 12.90
N SER A 233 -0.90 18.18 13.21
CA SER A 233 0.14 18.32 12.22
C SER A 233 1.29 17.37 12.56
N LEU A 234 2.01 16.94 11.53
CA LEU A 234 3.26 16.23 11.73
C LEU A 234 4.29 17.19 12.33
N ALA A 235 5.05 16.74 13.34
CA ALA A 235 6.04 17.59 13.98
C ALA A 235 7.17 17.96 13.00
N ASP A 236 7.73 19.16 13.17
CA ASP A 236 8.83 19.66 12.35
C ASP A 236 10.03 18.71 12.35
N GLY A 237 10.69 18.59 11.21
CA GLY A 237 11.88 17.75 11.05
C GLY A 237 11.58 16.26 10.97
N HIS A 238 10.32 15.87 10.79
CA HIS A 238 9.99 14.48 10.50
C HIS A 238 10.71 13.99 9.23
N LYS A 239 11.28 12.81 9.34
CA LYS A 239 12.01 12.14 8.26
C LYS A 239 11.08 11.07 7.73
N TYR A 240 10.73 11.14 6.45
CA TYR A 240 9.84 10.20 5.78
C TYR A 240 10.56 8.86 5.54
N ASP A 241 10.92 8.19 6.65
CA ASP A 241 11.67 6.93 6.74
C ASP A 241 10.75 5.71 6.92
N ARG A 242 9.45 5.95 7.11
CA ARG A 242 8.38 4.97 7.29
C ARG A 242 7.04 5.61 6.93
N ASP A 243 6.04 4.79 6.68
CA ASP A 243 4.67 5.27 6.41
C ASP A 243 4.16 6.06 7.61
N VAL A 244 3.45 7.16 7.37
CA VAL A 244 2.83 7.94 8.45
C VAL A 244 1.46 7.34 8.73
N GLU A 245 1.33 6.68 9.87
CA GLU A 245 0.08 6.07 10.31
C GLU A 245 -0.61 6.97 11.33
N LEU A 246 -1.91 7.21 11.14
CA LEU A 246 -2.77 7.90 12.08
C LEU A 246 -3.83 6.92 12.58
N LEU A 247 -3.94 6.82 13.91
CA LEU A 247 -4.97 6.06 14.62
C LEU A 247 -5.89 7.04 15.34
N ILE A 248 -7.15 7.07 14.96
CA ILE A 248 -8.14 8.04 15.44
C ILE A 248 -9.20 7.29 16.24
N TYR A 249 -9.46 7.72 17.46
CA TYR A 249 -10.43 7.08 18.35
C TYR A 249 -11.60 8.02 18.59
N TYR A 250 -12.80 7.57 18.19
CA TYR A 250 -14.06 8.25 18.46
C TYR A 250 -14.72 7.65 19.71
N SER A 251 -15.38 8.48 20.53
CA SER A 251 -16.00 8.04 21.79
C SER A 251 -17.09 7.00 21.63
N GLU A 252 -17.81 7.03 20.51
CA GLU A 252 -18.95 6.15 20.25
C GLU A 252 -18.88 5.54 18.85
N VAL A 253 -17.70 5.07 18.44
CA VAL A 253 -17.45 4.53 17.08
C VAL A 253 -18.39 3.39 16.65
N HIS A 254 -18.97 2.67 17.62
CA HIS A 254 -19.88 1.56 17.38
C HIS A 254 -21.36 1.97 17.30
N THR A 255 -21.69 3.22 17.61
CA THR A 255 -23.05 3.75 17.46
C THR A 255 -23.32 4.00 15.98
N PRO A 256 -24.46 3.56 15.42
CA PRO A 256 -24.78 3.83 14.02
C PRO A 256 -24.82 5.34 13.77
N SER A 257 -24.13 5.81 12.73
CA SER A 257 -24.08 7.22 12.36
C SER A 257 -24.47 7.43 10.90
N VAL A 258 -24.94 8.64 10.58
CA VAL A 258 -25.35 9.03 9.23
C VAL A 258 -24.75 10.38 8.90
N ALA A 259 -23.80 10.42 7.96
CA ALA A 259 -23.29 11.66 7.40
C ALA A 259 -24.11 12.02 6.16
N VAL A 260 -24.52 13.28 6.05
CA VAL A 260 -25.27 13.78 4.89
C VAL A 260 -24.48 14.91 4.24
N GLU A 261 -24.16 14.75 2.97
CA GLU A 261 -23.56 15.80 2.15
C GLU A 261 -24.61 16.33 1.18
N MET A 262 -24.82 17.65 1.25
CA MET A 262 -25.80 18.32 0.39
C MET A 262 -25.18 18.57 -0.98
N GLY A 263 -25.93 18.29 -2.04
CA GLY A 263 -25.51 18.55 -3.41
C GLY A 263 -25.16 20.01 -3.67
N MET A 264 -24.24 20.24 -4.61
CA MET A 264 -23.77 21.56 -5.01
C MET A 264 -24.82 22.27 -5.88
N PRO A 265 -25.38 23.42 -5.46
CA PRO A 265 -26.46 24.10 -6.18
C PRO A 265 -26.04 24.60 -7.57
N GLU A 266 -24.74 24.82 -7.79
CA GLU A 266 -24.18 25.37 -9.04
C GLU A 266 -24.05 24.31 -10.15
N MET A 267 -24.23 23.03 -9.80
CA MET A 267 -24.07 21.92 -10.73
C MET A 267 -25.35 21.64 -11.52
N LYS A 268 -25.20 20.99 -12.69
CA LYS A 268 -26.34 20.70 -13.57
C LYS A 268 -27.33 19.76 -12.87
N PRO A 269 -28.63 20.04 -12.89
CA PRO A 269 -29.65 19.14 -12.33
C PRO A 269 -29.55 17.74 -12.94
N GLY A 270 -29.59 16.70 -12.09
CA GLY A 270 -29.46 15.31 -12.49
C GLY A 270 -28.03 14.81 -12.69
N CYS A 271 -27.01 15.61 -12.36
CA CYS A 271 -25.66 15.09 -12.17
C CYS A 271 -25.47 14.66 -10.70
N LEU A 272 -24.61 13.66 -10.48
CA LEU A 272 -24.34 13.11 -9.14
C LEU A 272 -24.10 14.24 -8.13
N LEU A 273 -23.22 15.18 -8.44
CA LEU A 273 -22.82 16.28 -7.55
C LEU A 273 -23.93 17.29 -7.21
N ALA A 274 -25.07 17.28 -7.90
CA ALA A 274 -26.21 18.15 -7.59
C ALA A 274 -27.20 17.51 -6.60
N ASP A 275 -27.15 16.19 -6.43
CA ASP A 275 -28.03 15.45 -5.55
C ASP A 275 -27.43 15.31 -4.14
N PRO A 276 -28.25 15.26 -3.07
CA PRO A 276 -27.76 14.97 -1.73
C PRO A 276 -27.39 13.49 -1.59
N PHE A 277 -26.32 13.21 -0.85
CA PHE A 277 -25.91 11.84 -0.49
C PHE A 277 -25.90 11.65 1.01
N ALA A 278 -26.20 10.42 1.43
CA ALA A 278 -26.07 9.99 2.81
C ALA A 278 -25.20 8.75 2.89
N MET A 279 -24.19 8.79 3.75
CA MET A 279 -23.38 7.64 4.13
C MET A 279 -23.86 7.15 5.50
N VAL A 280 -24.23 5.87 5.58
CA VAL A 280 -24.66 5.22 6.81
C VAL A 280 -23.54 4.30 7.29
N SER A 281 -22.99 4.58 8.45
CA SER A 281 -21.90 3.80 9.05
C SER A 281 -22.46 2.92 10.17
N PHE A 282 -22.22 1.61 10.08
CA PHE A 282 -22.73 0.64 11.05
C PHE A 282 -21.64 -0.37 11.43
N TYR A 283 -20.96 -0.10 12.56
CA TYR A 283 -19.87 -0.92 13.09
C TYR A 283 -20.21 -1.48 14.48
N PRO A 284 -21.15 -2.42 14.62
CA PRO A 284 -21.59 -2.89 15.92
C PRO A 284 -20.47 -3.64 16.65
N ASN A 285 -20.27 -3.32 17.93
CA ASN A 285 -19.47 -4.17 18.82
C ASN A 285 -20.32 -5.37 19.25
N ILE A 286 -20.11 -6.51 18.58
CA ILE A 286 -20.79 -7.76 18.89
C ILE A 286 -19.85 -8.58 19.79
N PRO A 287 -20.19 -8.78 21.08
CA PRO A 287 -19.40 -9.62 21.96
C PRO A 287 -19.33 -11.04 21.38
N GLU A 288 -18.12 -11.59 21.25
CA GLU A 288 -17.96 -12.97 20.80
C GLU A 288 -18.63 -13.92 21.81
N ALA A 289 -19.64 -14.67 21.36
CA ALA A 289 -20.43 -15.57 22.20
C ALA A 289 -19.62 -16.78 22.72
N GLN A 290 -18.53 -17.12 22.01
CA GLN A 290 -17.58 -18.17 22.34
C GLN A 290 -16.19 -17.72 21.82
N PRO A 291 -15.09 -18.09 22.49
CA PRO A 291 -13.76 -17.86 21.91
C PRO A 291 -13.72 -18.47 20.51
N PRO A 292 -13.06 -17.83 19.53
CA PRO A 292 -12.99 -18.35 18.18
C PRO A 292 -12.48 -19.79 18.25
N ASN A 293 -13.08 -20.70 17.47
CA ASN A 293 -12.57 -22.06 17.35
C ASN A 293 -11.05 -21.97 17.13
N THR A 294 -10.27 -22.38 18.12
CA THR A 294 -8.80 -22.39 18.07
C THR A 294 -8.30 -23.45 17.10
N CYS A 295 -9.20 -24.26 16.56
CA CYS A 295 -8.97 -25.25 15.52
C CYS A 295 -9.11 -24.58 14.14
N GLY A 296 -7.98 -24.46 13.43
CA GLY A 296 -7.89 -23.97 12.05
C GLY A 296 -6.87 -24.79 11.26
N GLU A 297 -6.85 -24.62 9.95
CA GLU A 297 -5.80 -25.14 9.07
C GLU A 297 -4.87 -23.97 8.71
N PHE A 298 -3.61 -24.03 9.12
CA PHE A 298 -2.62 -22.96 8.96
C PHE A 298 -1.59 -23.35 7.89
N ILE A 299 -1.61 -22.68 6.74
CA ILE A 299 -0.66 -22.93 5.65
C ILE A 299 0.32 -21.76 5.53
N PHE A 300 1.61 -22.05 5.59
CA PHE A 300 2.67 -21.06 5.45
C PHE A 300 3.36 -21.21 4.08
N LEU A 301 3.26 -20.20 3.22
CA LEU A 301 3.94 -20.10 1.93
C LEU A 301 5.20 -19.27 2.08
N MET A 302 6.35 -19.92 1.98
CA MET A 302 7.67 -19.35 2.14
C MET A 302 8.33 -19.15 0.77
N ASP A 303 8.62 -17.90 0.42
CA ASP A 303 9.37 -17.56 -0.76
C ASP A 303 10.84 -17.99 -0.61
N ARG A 304 11.32 -18.72 -1.61
CA ARG A 304 12.68 -19.23 -1.76
C ARG A 304 13.28 -18.80 -3.11
N SER A 305 12.74 -17.74 -3.71
CA SER A 305 13.30 -17.10 -4.88
C SER A 305 14.69 -16.52 -4.60
N GLY A 306 15.46 -16.24 -5.65
CA GLY A 306 16.81 -15.70 -5.55
C GLY A 306 16.88 -14.34 -4.84
N SER A 307 15.81 -13.53 -4.91
CA SER A 307 15.73 -12.21 -4.26
C SER A 307 15.78 -12.33 -2.72
N MET A 308 15.32 -13.46 -2.17
CA MET A 308 15.36 -13.75 -0.73
C MET A 308 16.78 -14.00 -0.18
N GLU A 309 17.79 -14.18 -1.05
CA GLU A 309 19.21 -14.22 -0.65
C GLU A 309 19.75 -12.83 -0.30
N SER A 310 19.07 -11.77 -0.74
CA SER A 310 19.49 -10.40 -0.50
C SER A 310 19.39 -9.99 0.99
N PHE A 311 20.17 -8.98 1.35
CA PHE A 311 20.24 -8.47 2.72
C PHE A 311 19.12 -7.47 3.01
N LEU A 312 18.63 -7.45 4.26
CA LEU A 312 17.57 -6.53 4.70
C LEU A 312 18.00 -5.05 4.69
N SER A 313 19.30 -4.74 4.74
CA SER A 313 19.79 -3.37 4.59
C SER A 313 21.17 -3.33 3.94
N SER A 314 21.53 -2.18 3.34
CA SER A 314 22.88 -1.96 2.79
C SER A 314 23.96 -1.74 3.87
N GLN A 315 23.60 -1.72 5.15
CA GLN A 315 24.55 -1.60 6.24
C GLN A 315 25.19 -2.95 6.55
N SER A 316 26.50 -2.93 6.81
CA SER A 316 27.44 -4.05 6.82
C SER A 316 27.17 -5.20 7.84
N LYS A 317 25.98 -5.31 8.44
CA LYS A 317 25.62 -6.30 9.47
C LYS A 317 24.17 -6.85 9.40
N SER A 318 23.38 -6.59 8.36
CA SER A 318 22.04 -7.18 8.30
C SER A 318 22.07 -8.65 7.87
N GLN A 319 21.14 -9.45 8.38
CA GLN A 319 20.93 -10.83 7.94
C GLN A 319 20.24 -10.90 6.57
N PRO A 320 20.40 -12.01 5.81
CA PRO A 320 19.62 -12.28 4.61
C PRO A 320 18.12 -12.32 4.91
N ARG A 321 17.27 -11.94 3.95
CA ARG A 321 15.79 -11.97 4.10
C ARG A 321 15.28 -13.36 4.43
N ILE A 322 15.84 -14.38 3.78
CA ILE A 322 15.47 -15.77 4.04
C ILE A 322 15.70 -16.17 5.50
N GLU A 323 16.73 -15.66 6.17
CA GLU A 323 16.99 -15.96 7.58
C GLU A 323 15.98 -15.28 8.50
N ALA A 324 15.64 -14.01 8.26
CA ALA A 324 14.60 -13.32 9.03
C ALA A 324 13.21 -13.97 8.84
N ALA A 325 12.90 -14.40 7.62
CA ALA A 325 11.67 -15.11 7.33
C ALA A 325 11.64 -16.50 8.01
N LYS A 326 12.77 -17.21 8.08
CA LYS A 326 12.90 -18.47 8.84
C LYS A 326 12.67 -18.25 10.33
N GLU A 327 13.27 -17.23 10.93
CA GLU A 327 13.07 -16.88 12.34
C GLU A 327 11.60 -16.59 12.65
N THR A 328 10.95 -15.83 11.76
CA THR A 328 9.52 -15.49 11.87
C THR A 328 8.63 -16.72 11.75
N LEU A 329 8.90 -17.60 10.77
CA LEU A 329 8.19 -18.87 10.61
C LEU A 329 8.33 -19.75 11.85
N ILE A 330 9.53 -19.84 12.43
CA ILE A 330 9.77 -20.59 13.67
C ILE A 330 8.95 -20.03 14.83
N LEU A 331 8.84 -18.71 14.94
CA LEU A 331 8.03 -18.06 15.97
C LEU A 331 6.54 -18.43 15.80
N LEU A 332 6.01 -18.30 14.58
CA LEU A 332 4.61 -18.59 14.28
C LEU A 332 4.25 -20.05 14.50
N LEU A 333 5.12 -20.98 14.07
CA LEU A 333 4.93 -22.41 14.31
C LEU A 333 4.84 -22.73 15.81
N LYS A 334 5.64 -22.07 16.65
CA LYS A 334 5.58 -22.25 18.12
C LYS A 334 4.35 -21.64 18.77
N SER A 335 3.70 -20.70 18.09
CA SER A 335 2.49 -20.01 18.54
C SER A 335 1.20 -20.65 18.01
N LEU A 336 1.29 -21.74 17.24
CA LEU A 336 0.11 -22.44 16.72
C LEU A 336 -0.75 -23.02 17.85
N PRO A 337 -2.09 -22.91 17.75
CA PRO A 337 -3.00 -23.45 18.75
C PRO A 337 -3.01 -24.99 18.76
N VAL A 338 -3.31 -25.58 19.92
CA VAL A 338 -3.44 -27.04 20.05
C VAL A 338 -4.69 -27.52 19.30
N GLY A 339 -4.56 -28.63 18.58
CA GLY A 339 -5.64 -29.23 17.79
C GLY A 339 -5.85 -28.56 16.42
N CYS A 340 -4.90 -27.74 15.96
CA CYS A 340 -4.89 -27.23 14.60
C CYS A 340 -4.17 -28.18 13.62
N TYR A 341 -4.38 -27.92 12.33
CA TYR A 341 -3.63 -28.55 11.25
C TYR A 341 -2.71 -27.52 10.62
N PHE A 342 -1.55 -27.94 10.12
CA PHE A 342 -0.66 -27.02 9.44
C PHE A 342 0.13 -27.68 8.30
N ASN A 343 0.62 -26.86 7.38
CA ASN A 343 1.59 -27.25 6.37
C ASN A 343 2.46 -26.06 5.98
N ILE A 344 3.63 -26.33 5.40
CA ILE A 344 4.57 -25.32 4.95
C ILE A 344 4.90 -25.62 3.48
N TYR A 345 4.83 -24.62 2.63
CA TYR A 345 5.19 -24.70 1.21
C TYR A 345 6.35 -23.75 0.96
N GLY A 346 7.46 -24.25 0.43
CA GLY A 346 8.48 -23.40 -0.19
C GLY A 346 8.12 -23.15 -1.64
N PHE A 347 8.19 -21.91 -2.13
CA PHE A 347 7.92 -21.61 -3.54
C PHE A 347 9.01 -20.75 -4.18
N GLY A 348 9.16 -20.88 -5.48
CA GLY A 348 10.03 -20.11 -6.36
C GLY A 348 9.60 -20.32 -7.80
N SER A 349 10.49 -20.69 -8.74
CA SER A 349 10.09 -21.24 -10.05
C SER A 349 9.42 -22.62 -9.94
N THR A 350 9.68 -23.32 -8.84
CA THR A 350 9.03 -24.58 -8.47
C THR A 350 8.55 -24.48 -7.03
N TYR A 351 7.71 -25.41 -6.57
CA TYR A 351 7.25 -25.44 -5.18
C TYR A 351 7.49 -26.81 -4.54
N GLU A 352 7.66 -26.80 -3.22
CA GLU A 352 7.91 -27.97 -2.39
C GLU A 352 7.03 -27.89 -1.13
N ALA A 353 6.19 -28.89 -0.91
CA ALA A 353 5.43 -29.01 0.34
C ALA A 353 6.25 -29.75 1.41
N PHE A 354 6.10 -29.34 2.66
CA PHE A 354 6.70 -30.04 3.78
C PHE A 354 5.97 -31.35 4.03
N PHE A 355 4.64 -31.32 4.00
CA PHE A 355 3.84 -32.52 4.12
C PHE A 355 2.99 -32.70 2.86
N PRO A 356 2.73 -33.95 2.40
CA PRO A 356 1.83 -34.20 1.28
C PRO A 356 0.42 -33.63 1.48
N GLU A 357 -0.04 -33.63 2.72
CA GLU A 357 -1.31 -33.04 3.18
C GLU A 357 -1.06 -32.34 4.51
N SER A 358 -1.96 -31.42 4.91
CA SER A 358 -1.86 -30.74 6.20
C SER A 358 -1.93 -31.73 7.35
N VAL A 359 -1.00 -31.61 8.30
CA VAL A 359 -0.85 -32.55 9.43
C VAL A 359 -1.28 -31.90 10.73
N GLU A 360 -1.74 -32.70 11.68
CA GLU A 360 -2.07 -32.22 13.03
C GLU A 360 -0.83 -31.65 13.72
N TYR A 361 -1.01 -30.54 14.43
CA TYR A 361 0.04 -29.91 15.24
C TYR A 361 0.35 -30.76 16.48
N THR A 362 1.42 -31.55 16.39
CA THR A 362 1.94 -32.40 17.46
C THR A 362 3.42 -32.10 17.70
N GLN A 363 3.97 -32.55 18.83
CA GLN A 363 5.41 -32.38 19.10
C GLN A 363 6.27 -33.02 17.99
N GLN A 364 5.89 -34.18 17.47
CA GLN A 364 6.63 -34.89 16.44
C GLN A 364 6.61 -34.14 15.10
N THR A 365 5.42 -33.73 14.64
CA THR A 365 5.27 -33.00 13.37
C THR A 365 5.93 -31.62 13.45
N MET A 366 5.92 -30.99 14.62
CA MET A 366 6.62 -29.73 14.89
C MET A 366 8.15 -29.88 14.85
N GLU A 367 8.71 -30.91 15.49
CA GLU A 367 10.16 -31.16 15.45
C GLU A 367 10.65 -31.47 14.02
N GLU A 368 9.86 -32.22 13.24
CA GLU A 368 10.13 -32.48 11.82
C GLU A 368 10.11 -31.19 10.99
N ALA A 369 9.07 -30.38 11.16
CA ALA A 369 8.95 -29.09 10.47
C ALA A 369 10.14 -28.16 10.81
N LEU A 370 10.48 -28.01 12.10
CA LEU A 370 11.63 -27.20 12.53
C LEU A 370 12.97 -27.71 11.99
N GLY A 371 13.14 -29.03 11.89
CA GLY A 371 14.32 -29.64 11.26
C GLY A 371 14.48 -29.21 9.81
N ARG A 372 13.39 -29.21 9.05
CA ARG A 372 13.39 -28.78 7.64
C ARG A 372 13.49 -27.28 7.46
N VAL A 373 12.82 -26.47 8.30
CA VAL A 373 12.88 -24.99 8.24
C VAL A 373 14.33 -24.51 8.36
N LYS A 374 15.15 -25.12 9.21
CA LYS A 374 16.57 -24.78 9.37
C LYS A 374 17.37 -24.92 8.06
N HIS A 375 16.94 -25.79 7.15
CA HIS A 375 17.60 -26.08 5.88
C HIS A 375 17.02 -25.30 4.69
N ILE A 376 15.98 -24.48 4.89
CA ILE A 376 15.44 -23.61 3.85
C ILE A 376 16.53 -22.65 3.35
N ARG A 377 16.62 -22.51 2.02
CA ARG A 377 17.49 -21.59 1.29
C ARG A 377 16.72 -20.93 0.15
N ALA A 378 17.24 -19.81 -0.33
CA ALA A 378 16.76 -19.07 -1.49
C ALA A 378 17.27 -19.72 -2.80
N ASP A 379 16.84 -20.95 -3.07
CA ASP A 379 17.38 -21.81 -4.14
C ASP A 379 16.33 -22.30 -5.15
N LEU A 380 15.10 -21.78 -5.10
CA LEU A 380 14.01 -22.20 -5.99
C LEU A 380 13.84 -21.33 -7.25
N GLY A 381 14.68 -20.31 -7.47
CA GLY A 381 14.71 -19.53 -8.71
C GLY A 381 13.83 -18.28 -8.71
N GLY A 382 12.86 -18.20 -9.63
CA GLY A 382 11.90 -17.08 -9.74
C GLY A 382 10.82 -17.11 -8.66
N THR A 383 9.67 -16.45 -8.89
CA THR A 383 8.67 -16.18 -7.84
C THR A 383 7.24 -16.55 -8.29
N GLU A 384 7.02 -17.84 -8.62
CA GLU A 384 5.76 -18.35 -9.16
C GLU A 384 4.82 -18.84 -8.05
N ILE A 385 3.99 -17.94 -7.50
CA ILE A 385 3.09 -18.26 -6.38
C ILE A 385 1.75 -18.90 -6.81
N LEU A 386 1.35 -18.78 -8.07
CA LEU A 386 0.05 -19.27 -8.55
C LEU A 386 -0.07 -20.80 -8.45
N ALA A 387 0.97 -21.52 -8.85
CA ALA A 387 0.98 -22.99 -8.85
C ALA A 387 0.79 -23.61 -7.44
N PRO A 388 1.53 -23.18 -6.38
CA PRO A 388 1.28 -23.68 -5.04
C PRO A 388 -0.09 -23.28 -4.49
N LEU A 389 -0.61 -22.08 -4.79
CA LEU A 389 -1.96 -21.68 -4.40
C LEU A 389 -3.04 -22.59 -5.00
N GLN A 390 -2.95 -22.89 -6.29
CA GLN A 390 -3.86 -23.84 -6.95
C GLN A 390 -3.78 -25.24 -6.35
N ASN A 391 -2.59 -25.68 -5.91
CA ASN A 391 -2.43 -26.96 -5.23
C ASN A 391 -3.14 -26.96 -3.87
N ILE A 392 -2.91 -25.93 -3.06
CA ILE A 392 -3.55 -25.73 -1.75
C ILE A 392 -5.08 -25.70 -1.89
N TYR A 393 -5.61 -24.94 -2.84
CA TYR A 393 -7.06 -24.85 -3.04
C TYR A 393 -7.69 -26.09 -3.64
N ARG A 394 -6.92 -26.97 -4.29
CA ARG A 394 -7.43 -28.30 -4.73
C ARG A 394 -7.54 -29.30 -3.59
N ALA A 395 -6.79 -29.11 -2.50
CA ALA A 395 -6.86 -30.00 -1.35
C ALA A 395 -8.27 -29.96 -0.70
N PRO A 396 -8.74 -31.09 -0.15
CA PRO A 396 -10.02 -31.15 0.56
C PRO A 396 -9.95 -30.33 1.84
N SER A 397 -10.97 -29.51 2.09
CA SER A 397 -11.06 -28.73 3.33
C SER A 397 -11.26 -29.65 4.54
N ILE A 398 -10.56 -29.36 5.64
CA ILE A 398 -10.69 -30.12 6.88
C ILE A 398 -11.95 -29.65 7.62
N PRO A 399 -12.93 -30.54 7.90
CA PRO A 399 -14.16 -30.14 8.56
C PRO A 399 -13.92 -29.45 9.90
N GLY A 400 -14.54 -28.30 10.11
CA GLY A 400 -14.42 -27.52 11.36
C GLY A 400 -13.11 -26.75 11.51
N HIS A 401 -12.21 -26.78 10.53
CA HIS A 401 -10.91 -26.11 10.54
C HIS A 401 -10.83 -25.17 9.34
N PRO A 402 -11.22 -23.88 9.47
CA PRO A 402 -11.13 -22.94 8.37
C PRO A 402 -9.67 -22.70 7.98
N LEU A 403 -9.42 -22.50 6.68
CA LEU A 403 -8.08 -22.27 6.14
C LEU A 403 -7.62 -20.85 6.47
N GLN A 404 -6.38 -20.73 6.93
CA GLN A 404 -5.64 -19.48 7.09
C GLN A 404 -4.29 -19.62 6.41
N LEU A 405 -4.02 -18.73 5.47
CA LEU A 405 -2.86 -18.80 4.59
C LEU A 405 -1.96 -17.59 4.85
N PHE A 406 -0.69 -17.84 5.17
CA PHE A 406 0.32 -16.83 5.48
C PHE A 406 1.41 -16.87 4.42
N ILE A 407 1.72 -15.73 3.80
CA ILE A 407 2.73 -15.64 2.73
C ILE A 407 3.93 -14.83 3.26
N PHE A 408 5.13 -15.39 3.11
CA PHE A 408 6.41 -14.71 3.34
C PHE A 408 7.07 -14.53 2.00
N THR A 409 7.19 -13.30 1.53
CA THR A 409 7.85 -12.94 0.28
C THR A 409 8.48 -11.57 0.43
N ASP A 410 9.44 -11.26 -0.43
CA ASP A 410 10.01 -9.92 -0.54
C ASP A 410 9.35 -9.06 -1.62
N GLY A 411 8.25 -9.55 -2.21
CA GLY A 411 7.33 -8.76 -3.04
C GLY A 411 7.57 -8.83 -4.54
N GLU A 412 8.55 -9.61 -5.01
CA GLU A 412 8.84 -9.77 -6.46
C GLU A 412 7.91 -10.81 -7.13
N VAL A 413 6.58 -10.69 -6.97
CA VAL A 413 5.60 -11.62 -7.58
C VAL A 413 5.16 -11.13 -8.96
N SER A 414 5.26 -11.99 -9.97
CA SER A 414 4.72 -11.74 -11.32
C SER A 414 3.26 -12.20 -11.45
N ASP A 415 2.49 -11.53 -12.33
CA ASP A 415 1.08 -11.85 -12.63
C ASP A 415 0.15 -11.83 -11.40
N THR A 416 0.19 -10.71 -10.67
CA THR A 416 -0.65 -10.47 -9.49
C THR A 416 -2.14 -10.60 -9.77
N PHE A 417 -2.58 -10.20 -10.97
CA PHE A 417 -3.98 -10.28 -11.35
C PHE A 417 -4.54 -11.71 -11.26
N THR A 418 -3.83 -12.68 -11.83
CA THR A 418 -4.27 -14.07 -11.80
C THR A 418 -4.20 -14.65 -10.38
N VAL A 419 -3.19 -14.26 -9.60
CA VAL A 419 -3.03 -14.66 -8.20
C VAL A 419 -4.17 -14.16 -7.33
N ILE A 420 -4.49 -12.86 -7.39
CA ILE A 420 -5.59 -12.24 -6.63
C ILE A 420 -6.91 -12.92 -6.99
N LYS A 421 -7.17 -13.10 -8.30
CA LYS A 421 -8.39 -13.76 -8.78
C LYS A 421 -8.52 -15.19 -8.26
N GLU A 422 -7.43 -15.96 -8.20
CA GLU A 422 -7.45 -17.32 -7.66
C GLU A 422 -7.82 -17.32 -6.16
N VAL A 423 -7.30 -16.36 -5.39
CA VAL A 423 -7.66 -16.20 -3.97
C VAL A 423 -9.14 -15.80 -3.82
N GLU A 424 -9.62 -14.85 -4.63
CA GLU A 424 -11.01 -14.39 -4.61
C GLU A 424 -12.02 -15.52 -4.90
N ILE A 425 -11.73 -16.35 -5.92
CA ILE A 425 -12.56 -17.50 -6.28
C ILE A 425 -12.69 -18.47 -5.09
N ASN A 426 -11.62 -18.62 -4.31
CA ASN A 426 -11.55 -19.55 -3.19
C ASN A 426 -11.85 -18.91 -1.83
N ARG A 427 -12.34 -17.66 -1.78
CA ARG A 427 -12.62 -16.91 -0.52
C ARG A 427 -13.45 -17.68 0.51
N GLN A 428 -14.34 -18.57 0.08
CA GLN A 428 -15.21 -19.35 0.98
C GLN A 428 -14.48 -20.44 1.75
N LYS A 429 -13.25 -20.80 1.35
CA LYS A 429 -12.40 -21.74 2.10
C LYS A 429 -11.67 -21.06 3.25
N HIS A 430 -11.47 -19.76 3.16
CA HIS A 430 -10.77 -18.96 4.16
C HIS A 430 -11.68 -18.63 5.34
N ARG A 431 -11.06 -18.45 6.51
CA ARG A 431 -11.76 -17.99 7.72
C ARG A 431 -12.36 -16.61 7.53
#